data_AF-A0A2J0LH99-F1
#
_entry.id   AF-A0A2J0LH99-F1
#
_cell.length_a   1.000
_cell.length_b   1.000
_cell.length_c   1.000
_cell.angle_alpha   90.00
_cell.angle_beta   90.00
_cell.angle_gamma   90.00
#
_symmetry.space_group_name_H-M   'P 1'
#
loop_
_entity.id
_entity.type
_entity.pdbx_description
1 polymer ?
#
loop_
_entity_poly.entity_id
_entity_poly.type
_entity_poly.pdbx_seq_one_letter_code
_entity_poly.pdbx_strand_id
1 'polypeptide(L)'
;MISFLKSSRKILGMNARNLQFIRPNNLRRARRLADDKLFSKRVLKKAELPVPNVIAKIKSFEELENFDWGALPDSWVLKPNRGFGGEGILVVYGKKKPARDASRLGRDAGGSLPDTWIKADSSLVTIEDIKTHVQNILDGSFSLAGVPDIAFFEERLKLLKLFKPYSFKGVPDIRIIVYNKVPVMAMLRLPTRESDGKANLQQGAIGVGIDLATGVTTTAVQGKNKVIEYLPGTRLLLSGIRIPYWKDILTLAVRAQEISKLGFLGADVAIDRD
;
A
#
# COMPACT_ATOMS: atom_id res chain seq x y z
N MET A 1 35.39 16.91 8.00
CA MET A 1 34.51 17.20 9.15
C MET A 1 33.62 18.45 8.92
N ILE A 2 34.19 19.58 8.48
CA ILE A 2 33.43 20.82 8.22
C ILE A 2 32.40 20.69 7.08
N SER A 3 32.73 19.95 6.00
CA SER A 3 31.78 19.72 4.89
C SER A 3 30.59 18.85 5.32
N PHE A 4 30.80 17.87 6.19
CA PHE A 4 29.73 17.03 6.74
C PHE A 4 28.72 17.85 7.55
N LEU A 5 29.22 18.72 8.45
CA LEU A 5 28.38 19.63 9.25
C LEU A 5 27.61 20.66 8.41
N LYS A 6 28.21 21.14 7.30
CA LYS A 6 27.51 22.01 6.34
C LYS A 6 26.44 21.25 5.55
N SER A 7 26.71 19.99 5.18
CA SER A 7 25.78 19.15 4.43
C SER A 7 24.64 18.60 5.28
N SER A 8 24.85 18.36 6.57
CA SER A 8 23.80 17.87 7.48
C SER A 8 22.65 18.87 7.69
N ARG A 9 22.87 20.15 7.37
CA ARG A 9 21.85 21.20 7.39
C ARG A 9 21.08 21.34 6.07
N LYS A 10 21.42 20.56 5.05
CA LYS A 10 20.78 20.60 3.72
C LYS A 10 19.80 19.45 3.56
N ILE A 11 18.73 19.70 2.82
CA ILE A 11 17.75 18.66 2.46
C ILE A 11 18.32 17.81 1.32
N LEU A 12 18.26 16.48 1.47
CA LEU A 12 18.65 15.55 0.41
C LEU A 12 17.62 15.60 -0.73
N GLY A 13 17.97 16.29 -1.81
CA GLY A 13 17.15 16.34 -3.02
C GLY A 13 17.04 14.98 -3.73
N MET A 14 15.96 14.82 -4.52
CA MET A 14 15.68 13.56 -5.23
C MET A 14 16.82 13.14 -6.17
N ASN A 15 17.43 14.09 -6.87
CA ASN A 15 18.54 13.82 -7.79
C ASN A 15 19.77 13.29 -7.06
N ALA A 16 20.17 13.96 -5.96
CA ALA A 16 21.31 13.52 -5.15
C ALA A 16 21.03 12.14 -4.53
N ARG A 17 19.84 11.91 -3.97
CA ARG A 17 19.41 10.60 -3.47
C ARG A 17 19.55 9.53 -4.55
N ASN A 18 19.01 9.78 -5.74
CA ASN A 18 19.00 8.80 -6.82
C ASN A 18 20.40 8.50 -7.35
N LEU A 19 21.23 9.52 -7.57
CA LEU A 19 22.57 9.38 -8.16
C LEU A 19 23.62 8.86 -7.17
N GLN A 20 23.57 9.29 -5.91
CA GLN A 20 24.61 9.00 -4.92
C GLN A 20 24.28 7.78 -4.05
N PHE A 21 23.01 7.51 -3.77
CA PHE A 21 22.61 6.45 -2.85
C PHE A 21 21.90 5.29 -3.55
N ILE A 22 20.91 5.55 -4.41
CA ILE A 22 20.12 4.47 -5.02
C ILE A 22 20.89 3.78 -6.15
N ARG A 23 21.32 4.52 -7.18
CA ARG A 23 21.96 3.94 -8.37
C ARG A 23 23.23 3.13 -8.06
N PRO A 24 24.15 3.60 -7.20
CA PRO A 24 25.38 2.86 -6.89
C PRO A 24 25.11 1.61 -6.05
N ASN A 25 24.08 1.63 -5.19
CA ASN A 25 23.90 0.58 -4.18
C ASN A 25 22.75 -0.40 -4.48
N ASN A 26 21.83 -0.09 -5.40
CA ASN A 26 20.74 -1.00 -5.78
C ASN A 26 21.08 -1.66 -7.11
N LEU A 27 21.71 -2.83 -7.10
CA LEU A 27 22.05 -3.58 -8.32
C LEU A 27 20.82 -3.95 -9.14
N ARG A 28 20.98 -4.12 -10.47
CA ARG A 28 19.88 -4.46 -11.40
C ARG A 28 19.04 -5.65 -10.92
N ARG A 29 19.68 -6.71 -10.41
CA ARG A 29 19.00 -7.91 -9.90
C ARG A 29 18.12 -7.61 -8.68
N ALA A 30 18.61 -6.79 -7.74
CA ALA A 30 17.87 -6.39 -6.56
C ALA A 30 16.67 -5.50 -6.92
N ARG A 31 16.83 -4.59 -7.90
CA ARG A 31 15.73 -3.76 -8.40
C ARG A 31 14.62 -4.59 -9.05
N ARG A 32 14.96 -5.57 -9.89
CA ARG A 32 13.97 -6.49 -10.47
C ARG A 32 13.13 -7.22 -9.42
N LEU A 33 13.71 -7.50 -8.25
CA LEU A 33 12.95 -8.07 -7.13
C LEU A 33 11.91 -7.08 -6.63
N ALA A 34 12.29 -5.84 -6.37
CA ALA A 34 11.39 -4.80 -5.85
C ALA A 34 10.33 -4.33 -6.86
N ASP A 35 10.65 -4.34 -8.15
CA ASP A 35 9.73 -3.91 -9.22
C ASP A 35 8.61 -4.95 -9.46
N ASP A 36 8.76 -6.19 -8.98
CA ASP A 36 7.79 -7.27 -9.10
C ASP A 36 7.19 -7.62 -7.73
N LYS A 37 5.96 -7.16 -7.47
CA LYS A 37 5.29 -7.32 -6.16
C LYS A 37 5.07 -8.79 -5.79
N LEU A 38 4.70 -9.63 -6.75
CA LEU A 38 4.48 -11.07 -6.55
C LEU A 38 5.79 -11.78 -6.23
N PHE A 39 6.87 -11.42 -6.94
CA PHE A 39 8.19 -11.98 -6.66
C PHE A 39 8.73 -11.53 -5.31
N SER A 40 8.64 -10.23 -5.00
CA SER A 40 8.97 -9.67 -3.68
C SER A 40 8.25 -10.42 -2.56
N LYS A 41 6.92 -10.58 -2.65
CA LYS A 41 6.12 -11.29 -1.65
C LYS A 41 6.59 -12.73 -1.46
N ARG A 42 6.87 -13.46 -2.55
CA ARG A 42 7.36 -14.84 -2.47
C ARG A 42 8.69 -14.93 -1.73
N VAL A 43 9.62 -14.04 -2.04
CA VAL A 43 10.95 -14.03 -1.42
C VAL A 43 10.87 -13.64 0.05
N LEU A 44 10.09 -12.60 0.39
CA LEU A 44 9.88 -12.17 1.77
C LEU A 44 9.16 -13.25 2.60
N LYS A 45 8.11 -13.87 2.06
CA LYS A 45 7.39 -14.97 2.72
C LYS A 45 8.29 -16.18 2.98
N LYS A 46 9.14 -16.55 2.02
CA LYS A 46 10.13 -17.65 2.19
C LYS A 46 11.13 -17.35 3.32
N ALA A 47 11.39 -16.09 3.59
CA ALA A 47 12.27 -15.64 4.66
C ALA A 47 11.49 -15.29 5.95
N GLU A 48 10.23 -15.75 6.06
CA GLU A 48 9.37 -15.60 7.24
C GLU A 48 9.07 -14.14 7.60
N LEU A 49 9.07 -13.25 6.61
CA LEU A 49 8.57 -11.89 6.80
C LEU A 49 7.07 -11.85 6.49
N PRO A 50 6.27 -11.17 7.33
CA PRO A 50 4.84 -11.07 7.12
C PRO A 50 4.56 -10.23 5.87
N VAL A 51 3.70 -10.76 5.00
CA VAL A 51 3.20 -10.09 3.80
C VAL A 51 1.72 -10.42 3.64
N PRO A 52 0.90 -9.49 3.10
CA PRO A 52 -0.51 -9.78 2.84
C PRO A 52 -0.66 -11.01 1.94
N ASN A 53 -1.58 -11.91 2.30
CA ASN A 53 -1.75 -13.16 1.58
C ASN A 53 -2.23 -12.90 0.14
N VAL A 54 -1.62 -13.58 -0.83
CA VAL A 54 -2.09 -13.53 -2.22
C VAL A 54 -3.21 -14.55 -2.35
N ILE A 55 -4.40 -14.07 -2.71
CA ILE A 55 -5.62 -14.88 -2.85
C ILE A 55 -5.62 -15.54 -4.22
N ALA A 56 -5.43 -14.74 -5.27
CA ALA A 56 -5.49 -15.19 -6.65
C ALA A 56 -4.63 -14.32 -7.56
N LYS A 57 -4.31 -14.83 -8.74
CA LYS A 57 -3.57 -14.13 -9.80
C LYS A 57 -4.20 -14.45 -11.15
N ILE A 58 -4.23 -13.47 -12.04
CA ILE A 58 -4.74 -13.59 -13.41
C ILE A 58 -3.67 -12.99 -14.33
N LYS A 59 -3.15 -13.82 -15.24
CA LYS A 59 -2.03 -13.50 -16.12
C LYS A 59 -2.41 -13.44 -17.60
N SER A 60 -3.59 -13.91 -17.96
CA SER A 60 -4.08 -13.94 -19.34
C SER A 60 -5.58 -13.73 -19.40
N PHE A 61 -6.08 -13.37 -20.57
CA PHE A 61 -7.52 -13.27 -20.84
C PHE A 61 -8.24 -14.63 -20.68
N GLU A 62 -7.57 -15.73 -21.03
CA GLU A 62 -8.11 -17.07 -20.79
C GLU A 62 -8.26 -17.39 -19.30
N GLU A 63 -7.27 -17.04 -18.47
CA GLU A 63 -7.38 -17.16 -17.01
C GLU A 63 -8.51 -16.25 -16.45
N LEU A 64 -8.73 -15.08 -17.06
CA LEU A 64 -9.79 -14.16 -16.66
C LEU A 64 -11.19 -14.70 -16.96
N GLU A 65 -11.41 -15.26 -18.15
CA GLU A 65 -12.73 -15.78 -18.52
C GLU A 65 -13.12 -17.01 -17.71
N ASN A 66 -12.14 -17.83 -17.32
CA ASN A 66 -12.35 -19.04 -16.52
C ASN A 66 -12.21 -18.79 -15.00
N PHE A 67 -12.13 -17.53 -14.57
CA PHE A 67 -11.93 -17.21 -13.16
C PHE A 67 -13.17 -17.49 -12.30
N ASP A 68 -13.02 -18.24 -11.21
CA ASP A 68 -14.07 -18.48 -10.23
C ASP A 68 -14.20 -17.28 -9.27
N TRP A 69 -15.15 -16.40 -9.57
CA TRP A 69 -15.47 -15.23 -8.75
C TRP A 69 -16.04 -15.58 -7.37
N GLY A 70 -16.66 -16.76 -7.23
CA GLY A 70 -17.24 -17.24 -5.97
C GLY A 70 -16.17 -17.58 -4.92
N ALA A 71 -14.95 -17.88 -5.36
CA ALA A 71 -13.80 -18.16 -4.50
C ALA A 71 -13.22 -16.89 -3.83
N LEU A 72 -13.58 -15.69 -4.29
CA LEU A 72 -13.10 -14.46 -3.67
C LEU A 72 -13.80 -14.23 -2.32
N PRO A 73 -13.04 -13.84 -1.27
CA PRO A 73 -13.62 -13.55 0.04
C PRO A 73 -14.49 -12.28 0.00
N ASP A 74 -15.12 -11.98 1.13
CA ASP A 74 -15.96 -10.79 1.26
C ASP A 74 -15.20 -9.48 1.03
N SER A 75 -13.89 -9.46 1.29
CA SER A 75 -13.07 -8.26 1.13
C SER A 75 -11.66 -8.58 0.66
N TRP A 76 -11.15 -7.78 -0.27
CA TRP A 76 -9.88 -8.01 -0.95
C TRP A 76 -9.35 -6.72 -1.58
N VAL A 77 -8.09 -6.76 -2.02
CA VAL A 77 -7.47 -5.72 -2.84
C VAL A 77 -7.03 -6.33 -4.15
N LEU A 78 -7.46 -5.75 -5.27
CA LEU A 78 -6.96 -6.06 -6.59
C LEU A 78 -5.91 -5.02 -6.98
N LYS A 79 -4.78 -5.47 -7.52
CA LYS A 79 -3.74 -4.56 -7.99
C LYS A 79 -2.86 -5.13 -9.11
N PRO A 80 -2.25 -4.25 -9.92
CA PRO A 80 -1.21 -4.61 -10.88
C PRO A 80 0.11 -5.01 -10.19
N ASN A 81 0.77 -6.05 -10.72
CA ASN A 81 2.07 -6.52 -10.23
C ASN A 81 3.17 -5.45 -10.36
N ARG A 82 3.19 -4.70 -11.47
CA ARG A 82 4.20 -3.66 -11.78
C ARG A 82 3.62 -2.24 -11.84
N GLY A 83 2.37 -2.04 -11.41
CA GLY A 83 1.75 -0.72 -11.49
C GLY A 83 2.47 0.38 -10.73
N PHE A 84 2.29 1.62 -11.22
CA PHE A 84 2.97 2.83 -10.77
C PHE A 84 2.04 3.74 -9.95
N GLY A 85 2.58 4.51 -9.01
CA GLY A 85 1.85 5.59 -8.33
C GLY A 85 0.61 5.20 -7.49
N GLY A 86 0.34 3.91 -7.32
CA GLY A 86 -0.90 3.41 -6.70
C GLY A 86 -2.09 3.37 -7.68
N GLU A 87 -1.84 3.45 -8.97
CA GLU A 87 -2.85 3.26 -10.02
C GLU A 87 -3.21 1.79 -10.18
N GLY A 88 -4.42 1.54 -10.70
CA GLY A 88 -4.94 0.18 -10.88
C GLY A 88 -5.29 -0.56 -9.58
N ILE A 89 -5.19 0.09 -8.42
CA ILE A 89 -5.58 -0.51 -7.13
C ILE A 89 -7.08 -0.36 -6.93
N LEU A 90 -7.78 -1.47 -6.78
CA LEU A 90 -9.20 -1.54 -6.41
C LEU A 90 -9.31 -2.18 -5.02
N VAL A 91 -9.90 -1.46 -4.07
CA VAL A 91 -10.07 -1.91 -2.68
C VAL A 91 -11.54 -2.18 -2.40
N VAL A 92 -11.84 -3.41 -1.97
CA VAL A 92 -13.19 -3.88 -1.67
C VAL A 92 -13.33 -4.20 -0.18
N TYR A 93 -14.40 -3.70 0.42
CA TYR A 93 -14.62 -3.72 1.88
C TYR A 93 -15.58 -4.80 2.34
N GLY A 94 -16.46 -5.28 1.46
CA GLY A 94 -17.46 -6.29 1.78
C GLY A 94 -18.14 -6.81 0.52
N LYS A 95 -18.85 -7.93 0.68
CA LYS A 95 -19.73 -8.51 -0.34
C LYS A 95 -21.17 -8.21 0.03
N LYS A 96 -21.98 -7.78 -0.94
CA LYS A 96 -23.42 -7.57 -0.75
C LYS A 96 -24.06 -8.93 -0.52
N LYS A 97 -24.68 -9.11 0.64
CA LYS A 97 -25.43 -10.33 0.93
C LYS A 97 -26.68 -10.36 0.04
N PRO A 98 -27.06 -11.53 -0.51
CA PRO A 98 -28.34 -11.67 -1.19
C PRO A 98 -29.48 -11.27 -0.23
N ALA A 99 -30.48 -10.55 -0.76
CA ALA A 99 -31.60 -10.09 0.04
C ALA A 99 -32.33 -11.30 0.67
N ARG A 100 -32.57 -11.26 1.99
CA ARG A 100 -33.27 -12.33 2.72
C ARG A 100 -34.73 -12.55 2.26
N ASP A 101 -35.30 -11.61 1.52
CA ASP A 101 -36.70 -11.60 1.06
C ASP A 101 -36.91 -12.05 -0.40
N ALA A 102 -35.95 -12.71 -1.05
CA ALA A 102 -36.22 -13.42 -2.31
C ALA A 102 -37.22 -14.58 -2.15
N SER A 103 -37.61 -14.93 -0.90
CA SER A 103 -38.64 -15.92 -0.58
C SER A 103 -40.06 -15.34 -0.46
N ARG A 104 -40.23 -14.00 -0.47
CA ARG A 104 -41.55 -13.34 -0.37
C ARG A 104 -42.10 -12.81 -1.69
N LEU A 105 -41.27 -12.61 -2.70
CA LEU A 105 -41.73 -12.43 -4.07
C LEU A 105 -41.79 -13.80 -4.73
N GLY A 106 -42.95 -14.13 -5.31
CA GLY A 106 -43.25 -15.41 -5.93
C GLY A 106 -42.10 -15.94 -6.76
N ARG A 107 -41.83 -17.23 -6.59
CA ARG A 107 -40.91 -18.00 -7.43
C ARG A 107 -41.22 -17.71 -8.89
N ASP A 108 -40.21 -17.20 -9.58
CA ASP A 108 -39.95 -17.30 -11.03
C ASP A 108 -38.66 -16.56 -11.44
N ALA A 109 -38.03 -15.78 -10.53
CA ALA A 109 -36.67 -15.28 -10.73
C ALA A 109 -35.62 -16.24 -10.12
N GLY A 110 -35.45 -17.42 -10.72
CA GLY A 110 -34.43 -18.42 -10.34
C GLY A 110 -32.99 -18.04 -10.70
N GLY A 111 -32.58 -16.80 -10.42
CA GLY A 111 -31.20 -16.34 -10.61
C GLY A 111 -30.57 -16.00 -9.27
N SER A 112 -29.51 -16.71 -8.89
CA SER A 112 -28.57 -16.22 -7.88
C SER A 112 -28.17 -14.80 -8.28
N LEU A 113 -28.40 -13.81 -7.41
CA LEU A 113 -27.90 -12.46 -7.66
C LEU A 113 -26.39 -12.56 -7.94
N PRO A 114 -25.88 -11.94 -9.03
CA PRO A 114 -24.45 -11.99 -9.33
C PRO A 114 -23.67 -11.41 -8.15
N ASP A 115 -22.53 -12.03 -7.85
CA ASP A 115 -21.68 -11.58 -6.76
C ASP A 115 -21.36 -10.08 -6.94
N THR A 116 -21.71 -9.31 -5.93
CA THR A 116 -21.54 -7.85 -5.94
C THR A 116 -20.78 -7.44 -4.70
N TRP A 117 -19.76 -6.61 -4.88
CA TRP A 117 -18.91 -6.11 -3.81
C TRP A 117 -19.15 -4.62 -3.53
N ILE A 118 -18.66 -4.16 -2.38
CA ILE A 118 -18.89 -2.82 -1.84
C ILE A 118 -17.55 -2.12 -1.65
N LYS A 119 -17.41 -0.92 -2.21
CA LYS A 119 -16.27 -0.01 -2.03
C LYS A 119 -16.37 0.81 -0.74
N ALA A 120 -15.30 1.54 -0.39
CA ALA A 120 -15.26 2.40 0.80
C ALA A 120 -16.36 3.48 0.83
N ASP A 121 -16.80 3.93 -0.34
CA ASP A 121 -17.85 4.93 -0.53
C ASP A 121 -19.26 4.33 -0.62
N SER A 122 -19.41 3.03 -0.32
CA SER A 122 -20.65 2.25 -0.46
C SER A 122 -21.11 2.02 -1.90
N SER A 123 -20.35 2.46 -2.92
CA SER A 123 -20.65 2.12 -4.29
C SER A 123 -20.43 0.62 -4.53
N LEU A 124 -21.25 0.06 -5.43
CA LEU A 124 -21.21 -1.35 -5.77
C LEU A 124 -20.17 -1.60 -6.88
N VAL A 125 -19.64 -2.82 -6.90
CA VAL A 125 -18.73 -3.33 -7.92
C VAL A 125 -19.23 -4.70 -8.35
N THR A 126 -19.59 -4.84 -9.62
CA THR A 126 -20.05 -6.11 -10.20
C THR A 126 -18.86 -6.95 -10.69
N ILE A 127 -19.11 -8.20 -11.08
CA ILE A 127 -18.11 -9.04 -11.72
C ILE A 127 -17.61 -8.39 -13.02
N GLU A 128 -18.51 -7.84 -13.82
CA GLU A 128 -18.21 -7.17 -15.09
C GLU A 128 -17.26 -5.98 -14.87
N ASP A 129 -17.51 -5.15 -13.86
CA ASP A 129 -16.62 -4.04 -13.50
C ASP A 129 -15.20 -4.56 -13.18
N ILE A 130 -15.12 -5.67 -12.43
CA ILE A 130 -13.84 -6.28 -12.06
C ILE A 130 -13.15 -6.88 -13.27
N LYS A 131 -13.90 -7.57 -14.16
CA LYS A 131 -13.38 -8.12 -15.41
C LYS A 131 -12.75 -7.02 -16.25
N THR A 132 -13.47 -5.93 -16.51
CA THR A 132 -12.95 -4.77 -17.26
C THR A 132 -11.71 -4.18 -16.58
N HIS A 133 -11.69 -4.07 -15.26
CA HIS A 133 -10.53 -3.56 -14.53
C HIS A 133 -9.31 -4.50 -14.65
N VAL A 134 -9.51 -5.81 -14.61
CA VAL A 134 -8.45 -6.80 -14.83
C VAL A 134 -7.93 -6.74 -16.27
N GLN A 135 -8.81 -6.59 -17.28
CA GLN A 135 -8.40 -6.42 -18.67
C GLN A 135 -7.47 -5.20 -18.82
N ASN A 136 -7.84 -4.05 -18.24
CA ASN A 136 -6.98 -2.85 -18.24
C ASN A 136 -5.60 -3.10 -17.59
N ILE A 137 -5.52 -3.95 -16.55
CA ILE A 137 -4.23 -4.36 -15.96
C ILE A 137 -3.45 -5.23 -16.95
N LEU A 138 -4.09 -6.23 -17.56
CA LEU A 138 -3.46 -7.14 -18.52
C LEU A 138 -2.95 -6.39 -19.76
N ASP A 139 -3.67 -5.38 -20.23
CA ASP A 139 -3.26 -4.51 -21.34
C ASP A 139 -2.17 -3.50 -20.95
N GLY A 140 -1.87 -3.39 -19.64
CA GLY A 140 -0.79 -2.55 -19.15
C GLY A 140 -1.17 -1.09 -18.93
N SER A 141 -2.46 -0.73 -18.88
CA SER A 141 -2.95 0.65 -18.72
C SER A 141 -2.43 1.35 -17.45
N PHE A 142 -2.05 0.58 -16.42
CA PHE A 142 -1.53 1.10 -15.15
C PHE A 142 -0.01 0.93 -14.98
N SER A 143 0.67 0.48 -16.03
CA SER A 143 2.12 0.32 -16.05
C SER A 143 2.79 1.55 -16.67
N LEU A 144 4.00 1.88 -16.21
CA LEU A 144 4.71 3.10 -16.64
C LEU A 144 5.03 3.13 -18.15
N ALA A 145 5.04 1.98 -18.82
CA ALA A 145 5.41 1.85 -20.22
C ALA A 145 4.33 1.18 -21.08
N GLY A 146 3.09 1.07 -20.59
CA GLY A 146 2.01 0.37 -21.31
C GLY A 146 2.32 -1.11 -21.57
N VAL A 147 3.12 -1.74 -20.70
CA VAL A 147 3.54 -3.13 -20.84
C VAL A 147 2.51 -4.02 -20.15
N PRO A 148 2.09 -5.13 -20.80
CA PRO A 148 1.22 -6.12 -20.19
C PRO A 148 1.68 -6.56 -18.80
N ASP A 149 0.73 -6.68 -17.88
CA ASP A 149 1.02 -6.95 -16.47
C ASP A 149 0.17 -8.11 -15.93
N ILE A 150 0.40 -8.48 -14.67
CA ILE A 150 -0.37 -9.49 -13.95
C ILE A 150 -1.29 -8.80 -12.96
N ALA A 151 -2.57 -9.10 -13.04
CA ALA A 151 -3.55 -8.72 -12.03
C ALA A 151 -3.52 -9.74 -10.89
N PHE A 152 -3.57 -9.29 -9.65
CA PHE A 152 -3.69 -10.23 -8.53
C PHE A 152 -4.51 -9.66 -7.39
N PHE A 153 -5.20 -10.58 -6.72
CA PHE A 153 -6.00 -10.33 -5.53
C PHE A 153 -5.16 -10.67 -4.29
N GLU A 154 -5.22 -9.81 -3.30
CA GLU A 154 -4.63 -10.05 -2.00
C GLU A 154 -5.58 -9.70 -0.87
N GLU A 155 -5.24 -10.20 0.31
CA GLU A 155 -5.90 -9.83 1.56
C GLU A 155 -5.91 -8.31 1.75
N ARG A 156 -7.09 -7.79 2.10
CA ARG A 156 -7.23 -6.38 2.48
C ARG A 156 -6.83 -6.20 3.94
N LEU A 157 -5.82 -5.36 4.14
CA LEU A 157 -5.42 -4.94 5.49
C LEU A 157 -6.55 -4.19 6.22
N LYS A 158 -6.69 -4.48 7.50
CA LYS A 158 -7.68 -3.88 8.40
C LYS A 158 -7.00 -2.81 9.24
N LEU A 159 -7.64 -1.65 9.26
CA LEU A 159 -7.13 -0.49 9.96
C LEU A 159 -7.05 -0.74 11.47
N LEU A 160 -5.84 -0.60 12.03
CA LEU A 160 -5.63 -0.59 13.46
C LEU A 160 -6.45 0.53 14.11
N LYS A 161 -7.13 0.24 15.24
CA LYS A 161 -8.01 1.20 15.94
C LYS A 161 -7.32 2.53 16.26
N LEU A 162 -6.03 2.47 16.62
CA LEU A 162 -5.18 3.64 16.89
C LEU A 162 -5.18 4.65 15.74
N PHE A 163 -5.16 4.16 14.50
CA PHE A 163 -5.07 4.99 13.30
C PHE A 163 -6.42 5.39 12.71
N LYS A 164 -7.52 4.80 13.19
CA LYS A 164 -8.88 5.12 12.73
C LYS A 164 -9.21 6.62 12.73
N PRO A 165 -8.91 7.41 13.79
CA PRO A 165 -9.22 8.84 13.77
C PRO A 165 -8.29 9.67 12.88
N TYR A 166 -7.16 9.10 12.44
CA TYR A 166 -6.14 9.77 11.64
C TYR A 166 -6.19 9.43 10.14
N SER A 167 -7.06 8.51 9.73
CA SER A 167 -7.08 7.96 8.38
C SER A 167 -8.41 8.21 7.66
N PHE A 168 -8.33 8.66 6.41
CA PHE A 168 -9.49 8.75 5.53
C PHE A 168 -9.50 7.61 4.50
N LYS A 169 -10.50 6.72 4.54
CA LYS A 169 -10.78 5.63 3.56
C LYS A 169 -9.62 4.67 3.19
N GLY A 170 -8.43 4.84 3.77
CA GLY A 170 -7.23 4.05 3.46
C GLY A 170 -6.55 3.51 4.71
N VAL A 171 -5.43 2.82 4.48
CA VAL A 171 -4.59 2.27 5.55
C VAL A 171 -3.32 3.11 5.63
N PRO A 172 -3.04 3.74 6.78
CA PRO A 172 -1.76 4.37 7.01
C PRO A 172 -0.63 3.36 6.94
N ASP A 173 0.50 3.82 6.44
CA ASP A 173 1.71 3.02 6.42
C ASP A 173 2.88 3.79 7.03
N ILE A 174 3.85 3.04 7.51
CA ILE A 174 5.08 3.53 8.10
C ILE A 174 6.16 3.28 7.07
N ARG A 175 6.68 4.36 6.49
CA ARG A 175 7.84 4.28 5.62
C ARG A 175 9.11 4.39 6.43
N ILE A 176 9.97 3.38 6.35
CA ILE A 176 11.32 3.39 6.90
C ILE A 176 12.31 3.41 5.75
N ILE A 177 13.21 4.37 5.77
CA ILE A 177 14.37 4.37 4.88
C ILE A 177 15.50 3.61 5.57
N VAL A 178 15.97 2.56 4.94
CA VAL A 178 17.11 1.76 5.38
C VAL A 178 18.23 1.93 4.39
N TYR A 179 19.41 2.32 4.88
CA TYR A 179 20.61 2.46 4.08
C TYR A 179 21.73 1.63 4.70
N ASN A 180 22.33 0.75 3.92
CA ASN A 180 23.39 -0.16 4.39
C ASN A 180 23.03 -0.89 5.70
N LYS A 181 21.81 -1.45 5.75
CA LYS A 181 21.24 -2.21 6.88
C LYS A 181 20.96 -1.39 8.14
N VAL A 182 21.03 -0.07 8.04
CA VAL A 182 20.72 0.84 9.15
C VAL A 182 19.47 1.66 8.81
N PRO A 183 18.41 1.62 9.64
CA PRO A 183 17.30 2.55 9.54
C PRO A 183 17.80 3.98 9.76
N VAL A 184 17.60 4.87 8.78
CA VAL A 184 18.11 6.25 8.83
C VAL A 184 17.01 7.29 8.98
N MET A 185 15.78 6.98 8.55
CA MET A 185 14.62 7.86 8.68
C MET A 185 13.34 7.03 8.72
N ALA A 186 12.32 7.53 9.40
CA ALA A 186 10.99 6.96 9.35
C ALA A 186 9.90 8.04 9.35
N MET A 187 8.77 7.72 8.71
CA MET A 187 7.58 8.56 8.74
C MET A 187 6.31 7.72 8.71
N LEU A 188 5.29 8.17 9.42
CA LEU A 188 3.92 7.72 9.29
C LEU A 188 3.27 8.49 8.12
N ARG A 189 2.64 7.79 7.18
CA ARG A 189 1.90 8.37 6.07
C ARG A 189 0.41 8.16 6.30
N LEU A 190 -0.31 9.26 6.44
CA LEU A 190 -1.74 9.29 6.70
C LEU A 190 -2.49 9.66 5.41
N PRO A 191 -3.42 8.82 4.93
CA PRO A 191 -4.24 9.15 3.79
C PRO A 191 -5.28 10.20 4.15
N THR A 192 -5.51 11.14 3.23
CA THR A 192 -6.42 12.28 3.41
C THR A 192 -7.52 12.26 2.36
N ARG A 193 -8.48 13.19 2.49
CA ARG A 193 -9.46 13.46 1.43
C ARG A 193 -8.80 13.93 0.14
N GLU A 194 -7.76 14.77 0.27
CA GLU A 194 -7.02 15.34 -0.87
C GLU A 194 -6.31 14.24 -1.69
N SER A 195 -5.80 13.21 -1.00
CA SER A 195 -5.16 12.05 -1.65
C SER A 195 -6.13 10.93 -2.03
N ASP A 196 -7.44 11.16 -1.97
CA ASP A 196 -8.48 10.16 -2.21
C ASP A 196 -8.25 8.85 -1.43
N GLY A 197 -7.81 8.99 -0.18
CA GLY A 197 -7.54 7.84 0.68
C GLY A 197 -6.20 7.12 0.42
N LYS A 198 -5.32 7.68 -0.41
CA LYS A 198 -3.98 7.12 -0.68
C LYS A 198 -2.92 7.71 0.25
N ALA A 199 -1.96 6.91 0.71
CA ALA A 199 -0.84 7.38 1.54
C ALA A 199 0.30 8.03 0.70
N ASN A 200 -0.06 8.81 -0.33
CA ASN A 200 0.89 9.46 -1.23
C ASN A 200 1.01 10.96 -0.94
N LEU A 201 2.17 11.39 -0.42
CA LEU A 201 2.46 12.78 -0.08
C LEU A 201 2.31 13.73 -1.28
N GLN A 202 2.65 13.28 -2.49
CA GLN A 202 2.53 14.14 -3.68
C GLN A 202 1.07 14.41 -4.07
N GLN A 203 0.15 13.56 -3.60
CA GLN A 203 -1.29 13.67 -3.83
C GLN A 203 -2.01 14.33 -2.64
N GLY A 204 -1.29 14.95 -1.69
CA GLY A 204 -1.91 15.64 -0.55
C GLY A 204 -2.10 14.78 0.70
N ALA A 205 -1.49 13.60 0.78
CA ALA A 205 -1.41 12.85 2.03
C ALA A 205 -0.57 13.62 3.07
N ILE A 206 -0.67 13.21 4.32
CA ILE A 206 0.13 13.77 5.42
C ILE A 206 1.28 12.81 5.74
N GLY A 207 2.47 13.35 5.91
CA GLY A 207 3.65 12.63 6.37
C GLY A 207 4.05 13.17 7.72
N VAL A 208 4.17 12.30 8.70
CA VAL A 208 4.56 12.63 10.06
C VAL A 208 5.89 11.95 10.36
N GLY A 209 6.93 12.71 10.67
CA GLY A 209 8.21 12.15 11.07
C GLY A 209 8.05 11.27 12.32
N ILE A 210 8.89 10.23 12.42
CA ILE A 210 8.95 9.37 13.59
C ILE A 210 10.37 9.42 14.14
N ASP A 211 10.50 9.69 15.44
CA ASP A 211 11.76 9.58 16.15
C ASP A 211 12.19 8.10 16.21
N LEU A 212 13.36 7.78 15.65
CA LEU A 212 13.81 6.39 15.51
C LEU A 212 14.09 5.71 16.86
N ALA A 213 14.49 6.47 17.88
CA ALA A 213 14.83 5.92 19.19
C ALA A 213 13.58 5.55 19.99
N THR A 214 12.53 6.35 19.87
CA THR A 214 11.32 6.24 20.71
C THR A 214 10.12 5.65 19.98
N GLY A 215 10.07 5.73 18.66
CA GLY A 215 8.90 5.37 17.86
C GLY A 215 7.74 6.35 18.02
N VAL A 216 8.01 7.59 18.42
CA VAL A 216 7.00 8.63 18.64
C VAL A 216 7.00 9.61 17.48
N THR A 217 5.80 9.99 17.02
CA THR A 217 5.68 10.97 15.94
C THR A 217 6.11 12.37 16.36
N THR A 218 6.72 13.10 15.43
CA THR A 218 7.29 14.44 15.66
C THR A 218 6.60 15.48 14.77
N THR A 219 7.26 15.96 13.73
CA THR A 219 6.76 17.02 12.85
C THR A 219 5.91 16.43 11.72
N ALA A 220 4.78 17.07 11.42
CA ALA A 220 3.94 16.68 10.30
C ALA A 220 3.97 17.69 9.15
N VAL A 221 3.87 17.16 7.93
CA VAL A 221 3.77 17.93 6.68
C VAL A 221 2.62 17.38 5.85
N GLN A 222 1.78 18.26 5.31
CA GLN A 222 0.79 17.92 4.30
C GLN A 222 1.31 18.28 2.91
N GLY A 223 1.11 17.39 1.95
CA GLY A 223 1.51 17.64 0.57
C GLY A 223 3.03 17.75 0.42
N LYS A 224 3.49 18.81 -0.28
CA LYS A 224 4.92 19.00 -0.61
C LYS A 224 5.71 19.75 0.47
N ASN A 225 5.10 20.72 1.17
CA ASN A 225 5.87 21.64 2.02
C ASN A 225 5.04 22.31 3.14
N LYS A 226 3.78 21.95 3.35
CA LYS A 226 2.94 22.61 4.36
C LYS A 226 3.10 21.93 5.72
N VAL A 227 3.85 22.54 6.63
CA VAL A 227 3.94 22.07 8.02
C VAL A 227 2.59 22.25 8.72
N ILE A 228 2.15 21.23 9.44
CA ILE A 228 0.90 21.23 10.20
C ILE A 228 1.12 20.59 11.57
N GLU A 229 0.36 21.04 12.57
CA GLU A 229 0.39 20.45 13.92
C GLU A 229 -0.78 19.49 14.16
N TYR A 230 -1.94 19.84 13.60
CA TYR A 230 -3.19 19.12 13.77
C TYR A 230 -3.62 18.49 12.45
N LEU A 231 -4.31 17.35 12.54
CA LEU A 231 -4.98 16.76 11.41
C LEU A 231 -6.05 17.74 10.88
N PRO A 232 -6.03 18.10 9.58
CA PRO A 232 -6.91 19.12 9.01
C PRO A 232 -8.39 18.88 9.31
N GLY A 233 -9.06 19.93 9.80
CA GLY A 233 -10.48 19.87 10.17
C GLY A 233 -10.77 19.17 11.50
N THR A 234 -9.74 18.85 12.30
CA THR A 234 -9.91 18.23 13.62
C THR A 234 -9.02 18.91 14.68
N ARG A 235 -9.18 18.52 15.95
CA ARG A 235 -8.30 18.92 17.06
C ARG A 235 -7.24 17.86 17.40
N LEU A 236 -7.05 16.87 16.53
CA LEU A 236 -6.12 15.77 16.78
C LEU A 236 -4.69 16.20 16.47
N LEU A 237 -3.82 16.16 17.47
CA LEU A 237 -2.39 16.37 17.30
C LEU A 237 -1.77 15.22 16.50
N LEU A 238 -0.87 15.57 15.58
CA LEU A 238 -0.12 14.62 14.77
C LEU A 238 1.20 14.20 15.43
N SER A 239 1.74 15.04 16.33
CA SER A 239 2.90 14.72 17.16
C SER A 239 2.49 13.90 18.40
N GLY A 240 3.44 13.16 18.97
CA GLY A 240 3.23 12.41 20.21
C GLY A 240 2.50 11.06 20.05
N ILE A 241 2.15 10.65 18.82
CA ILE A 241 1.55 9.34 18.56
C ILE A 241 2.65 8.28 18.70
N ARG A 242 2.46 7.36 19.65
CA ARG A 242 3.39 6.25 19.85
C ARG A 242 3.05 5.10 18.91
N ILE A 243 4.00 4.75 18.03
CA ILE A 243 3.84 3.64 17.10
C ILE A 243 4.02 2.31 17.86
N PRO A 244 3.03 1.40 17.82
CA PRO A 244 3.15 0.11 18.48
C PRO A 244 4.14 -0.80 17.73
N TYR A 245 4.71 -1.79 18.42
CA TYR A 245 5.65 -2.77 17.85
C TYR A 245 6.88 -2.14 17.19
N TRP A 246 7.29 -0.94 17.62
CA TRP A 246 8.28 -0.13 16.91
C TRP A 246 9.60 -0.86 16.64
N LYS A 247 10.11 -1.58 17.64
CA LYS A 247 11.34 -2.37 17.51
C LYS A 247 11.20 -3.46 16.43
N ASP A 248 10.07 -4.16 16.41
CA ASP A 248 9.82 -5.23 15.44
C ASP A 248 9.69 -4.68 14.02
N ILE A 249 9.07 -3.50 13.86
CA ILE A 249 8.96 -2.80 12.58
C ILE A 249 10.35 -2.42 12.06
N LEU A 250 11.22 -1.87 12.91
CA LEU A 250 12.61 -1.56 12.54
C LEU A 250 13.38 -2.83 12.14
N THR A 251 13.27 -3.91 12.92
CA THR A 251 13.91 -5.20 12.62
C THR A 251 13.38 -5.77 11.30
N LEU A 252 12.08 -5.71 11.05
CA LEU A 252 11.45 -6.14 9.80
C LEU A 252 12.00 -5.37 8.60
N ALA A 253 12.14 -4.05 8.70
CA ALA A 253 12.67 -3.21 7.63
C ALA A 253 14.13 -3.55 7.30
N VAL A 254 14.97 -3.81 8.32
CA VAL A 254 16.36 -4.24 8.12
C VAL A 254 16.42 -5.61 7.47
N ARG A 255 15.66 -6.59 7.96
CA ARG A 255 15.61 -7.94 7.37
C ARG A 255 15.14 -7.88 5.91
N ALA A 256 14.12 -7.07 5.62
CA ALA A 256 13.63 -6.88 4.25
C ALA A 256 14.75 -6.34 3.32
N GLN A 257 15.63 -5.47 3.83
CA GLN A 257 16.78 -4.99 3.05
C GLN A 257 17.80 -6.10 2.78
N GLU A 258 18.12 -6.90 3.79
CA GLU A 258 19.08 -8.01 3.66
C GLU A 258 18.61 -9.04 2.63
N ILE A 259 17.33 -9.40 2.69
CA ILE A 259 16.69 -10.37 1.79
C ILE A 259 16.61 -9.84 0.35
N SER A 260 16.20 -8.57 0.18
CA SER A 260 16.07 -7.94 -1.14
C SER A 260 17.42 -7.60 -1.78
N LYS A 261 18.49 -7.51 -0.98
CA LYS A 261 19.84 -7.10 -1.39
C LYS A 261 19.90 -5.68 -1.97
N LEU A 262 18.94 -4.82 -1.63
CA LEU A 262 18.95 -3.40 -1.98
C LEU A 262 19.85 -2.66 -1.00
N GLY A 263 20.84 -1.88 -1.45
CA GLY A 263 21.64 -1.08 -0.53
C GLY A 263 20.94 0.20 -0.03
N PHE A 264 19.90 0.66 -0.74
CA PHE A 264 18.97 1.70 -0.31
C PHE A 264 17.53 1.20 -0.46
N LEU A 265 16.82 1.02 0.65
CA LEU A 265 15.45 0.51 0.68
C LEU A 265 14.51 1.54 1.32
N GLY A 266 13.36 1.78 0.70
CA GLY A 266 12.19 2.33 1.39
C GLY A 266 11.24 1.19 1.72
N ALA A 267 11.19 0.75 2.97
CA ALA A 267 10.29 -0.29 3.43
C ALA A 267 8.97 0.36 3.87
N ASP A 268 7.85 -0.12 3.32
CA ASP A 268 6.50 0.29 3.70
C ASP A 268 5.86 -0.76 4.58
N VAL A 269 5.59 -0.40 5.83
CA VAL A 269 5.03 -1.30 6.84
C VAL A 269 3.66 -0.78 7.24
N ALA A 270 2.64 -1.59 7.04
CA ALA A 270 1.32 -1.35 7.60
C ALA A 270 1.14 -2.24 8.83
N ILE A 271 0.45 -1.72 9.85
CA ILE A 271 0.07 -2.50 11.03
C ILE A 271 -1.38 -2.94 10.83
N ASP A 272 -1.58 -4.24 10.68
CA ASP A 272 -2.91 -4.83 10.67
C ASP A 272 -3.51 -4.86 12.08
N ARG A 273 -4.83 -4.92 12.15
CA ARG A 273 -5.56 -5.06 13.41
C ARG A 273 -5.52 -6.49 13.94
N ASP A 274 -5.51 -7.47 13.03
CA ASP A 274 -5.56 -8.91 13.31
C ASP A 274 -4.16 -9.53 13.20
#